data_AF-A0A2N2D0B4-F1
#
_entry.id   AF-A0A2N2D0B4-F1
#
_cell.length_a   1.000
_cell.length_b   1.000
_cell.length_c   1.000
_cell.angle_alpha   90.00
_cell.angle_beta   90.00
_cell.angle_gamma   90.00
#
_symmetry.space_group_name_H-M   'P 1'
#
loop_
_entity.id
_entity.type
_entity.pdbx_description
1 polymer ?
#
loop_
_entity_poly.entity_id
_entity_poly.type
_entity_poly.pdbx_seq_one_letter_code
_entity_poly.pdbx_strand_id
1 'polypeptide(L)'
;MFAPLEKGYLTQAFKGSAHWGVDLGWVRIGLVNPPIRAWDDGIVIASYFMSGGGNTIAIRHEGAHWYQTRYLHLHERRVKVGDIVRKGQIIGLGGNTGSLSTGPHLHFEVLLIPIGYKTYSYWDVSKFGLDPLKVTFFTEVTGTGVQKMTELFDKLPLAIPKFSNVRIRSTPALLATNQLGHVPMEGLRFVSVTKELIDGYQWAKLIQNGQEVYAAYNLLDVKENIVTKLVEKIVEVEKPINVTLSQDGVSVTIVKEVLK
;
A
#
# COMPACT_ATOMS: atom_id res chain seq x y z
N MET A 1 5.46 -2.90 3.48
CA MET A 1 5.78 -2.97 2.04
C MET A 1 7.04 -3.80 1.79
N PHE A 2 7.00 -4.71 0.82
CA PHE A 2 8.04 -5.64 0.40
C PHE A 2 8.05 -5.71 -1.12
N ALA A 3 9.21 -5.89 -1.75
CA ALA A 3 9.33 -6.00 -3.21
C ALA A 3 8.63 -7.27 -3.76
N PRO A 4 7.58 -7.15 -4.60
CA PRO A 4 6.90 -8.30 -5.19
C PRO A 4 7.82 -9.29 -5.92
N LEU A 5 8.86 -8.75 -6.56
CA LEU A 5 9.94 -9.48 -7.18
C LEU A 5 11.26 -9.01 -6.55
N GLU A 6 11.96 -9.93 -5.90
CA GLU A 6 13.16 -9.62 -5.11
C GLU A 6 14.38 -9.29 -5.99
N LYS A 7 14.46 -9.93 -7.16
CA LYS A 7 15.52 -9.73 -8.15
C LYS A 7 14.89 -9.64 -9.53
N GLY A 8 15.09 -8.49 -10.18
CA GLY A 8 14.59 -8.23 -11.53
C GLY A 8 15.03 -6.86 -12.01
N TYR A 9 14.44 -6.44 -13.12
CA TYR A 9 14.62 -5.13 -13.71
C TYR A 9 13.32 -4.68 -14.36
N LEU A 10 13.05 -3.38 -14.38
CA LEU A 10 11.88 -2.86 -15.10
C LEU A 10 12.06 -3.05 -16.61
N THR A 11 11.06 -3.66 -17.22
CA THR A 11 10.92 -3.74 -18.68
C THR A 11 9.96 -2.69 -19.21
N GLN A 12 8.96 -2.29 -18.40
CA GLN A 12 8.00 -1.26 -18.78
C GLN A 12 7.45 -0.49 -17.58
N ALA A 13 7.51 0.84 -17.63
CA ALA A 13 6.95 1.73 -16.61
C ALA A 13 5.43 1.89 -16.75
N PHE A 14 4.78 2.40 -15.70
CA PHE A 14 3.40 2.86 -15.74
C PHE A 14 3.23 3.99 -16.78
N LYS A 15 2.19 3.92 -17.61
CA LYS A 15 1.88 4.90 -18.67
C LYS A 15 0.41 5.32 -18.68
N GLY A 16 -0.30 5.20 -17.55
CA GLY A 16 -1.73 5.52 -17.47
C GLY A 16 -2.54 4.61 -18.40
N SER A 17 -3.33 5.20 -19.30
CA SER A 17 -4.24 4.46 -20.20
C SER A 17 -3.58 3.44 -21.11
N ALA A 18 -2.27 3.56 -21.36
CA ALA A 18 -1.52 2.59 -22.15
C ALA A 18 -0.92 1.43 -21.34
N HIS A 19 -0.69 1.61 -20.03
CA HIS A 19 -0.08 0.60 -19.17
C HIS A 19 -0.32 0.92 -17.69
N TRP A 20 -1.12 0.09 -17.02
CA TRP A 20 -1.66 0.36 -15.68
C TRP A 20 -0.81 -0.17 -14.51
N GLY A 21 0.36 -0.72 -14.80
CA GLY A 21 1.27 -1.27 -13.81
C GLY A 21 2.73 -1.03 -14.18
N VAL A 22 3.60 -1.82 -13.57
CA VAL A 22 5.00 -1.96 -13.96
C VAL A 22 5.28 -3.39 -14.38
N ASP A 23 6.08 -3.56 -15.41
CA ASP A 23 6.55 -4.86 -15.82
C ASP A 23 7.97 -5.07 -15.31
N LEU A 24 8.17 -6.15 -14.56
CA LEU A 24 9.43 -6.53 -13.97
C LEU A 24 9.92 -7.84 -14.60
N GLY A 25 10.95 -7.75 -15.42
CA GLY A 25 11.59 -8.88 -16.07
C GLY A 25 12.75 -9.45 -15.25
N TRP A 26 13.08 -10.72 -15.52
CA TRP A 26 14.18 -11.43 -14.85
C TRP A 26 15.02 -12.29 -15.78
N VAL A 27 14.64 -12.43 -17.05
CA VAL A 27 15.30 -13.34 -18.00
C VAL A 27 16.78 -12.98 -18.20
N ARG A 28 17.10 -11.67 -18.29
CA ARG A 28 18.51 -11.21 -18.46
C ARG A 28 19.41 -11.51 -17.25
N ILE A 29 18.84 -11.87 -16.12
CA ILE A 29 19.57 -12.21 -14.89
C ILE A 29 19.48 -13.70 -14.56
N GLY A 30 19.02 -14.53 -15.52
CA GLY A 30 19.10 -15.99 -15.45
C GLY A 30 18.10 -16.67 -14.52
N LEU A 31 17.04 -15.98 -14.07
CA LEU A 31 16.01 -16.59 -13.23
C LEU A 31 14.96 -17.32 -14.08
N VAL A 32 14.40 -18.40 -13.52
CA VAL A 32 13.28 -19.14 -14.11
C VAL A 32 12.18 -19.21 -13.06
N ASN A 33 10.99 -18.72 -13.41
CA ASN A 33 9.80 -18.67 -12.56
C ASN A 33 10.09 -18.22 -11.11
N PRO A 34 10.71 -17.05 -10.91
CA PRO A 34 11.13 -16.61 -9.58
C PRO A 34 9.94 -16.45 -8.62
N PRO A 35 10.14 -16.60 -7.29
CA PRO A 35 9.08 -16.38 -6.32
C PRO A 35 8.50 -14.97 -6.40
N ILE A 36 7.17 -14.88 -6.45
CA ILE A 36 6.43 -13.62 -6.34
C ILE A 36 5.86 -13.52 -4.93
N ARG A 37 6.06 -12.37 -4.30
CA ARG A 37 5.76 -12.15 -2.88
C ARG A 37 4.69 -11.10 -2.68
N ALA A 38 3.90 -11.26 -1.61
CA ALA A 38 2.92 -10.27 -1.19
C ALA A 38 3.63 -8.95 -0.83
N TRP A 39 3.10 -7.84 -1.34
CA TRP A 39 3.66 -6.50 -1.13
C TRP A 39 3.51 -6.06 0.32
N ASP A 40 2.39 -6.39 0.95
CA ASP A 40 2.16 -6.16 2.37
C ASP A 40 1.19 -7.19 2.93
N ASP A 41 0.96 -7.14 4.24
CA ASP A 41 -0.12 -7.88 4.88
C ASP A 41 -1.45 -7.59 4.19
N GLY A 42 -2.30 -8.60 4.03
CA GLY A 42 -3.57 -8.42 3.34
C GLY A 42 -4.41 -9.68 3.20
N ILE A 43 -5.51 -9.55 2.48
CA ILE A 43 -6.45 -10.64 2.16
C ILE A 43 -6.51 -10.80 0.66
N VAL A 44 -6.37 -12.03 0.18
CA VAL A 44 -6.51 -12.36 -1.24
C VAL A 44 -7.97 -12.20 -1.64
N ILE A 45 -8.25 -11.27 -2.54
CA ILE A 45 -9.61 -10.97 -3.04
C ILE A 45 -9.85 -11.53 -4.44
N ALA A 46 -8.80 -11.91 -5.16
CA ALA A 46 -8.90 -12.63 -6.41
C ALA A 46 -7.72 -13.59 -6.61
N SER A 47 -8.00 -14.78 -7.13
CA SER A 47 -6.99 -15.73 -7.60
C SER A 47 -7.63 -16.58 -8.70
N TYR A 48 -7.41 -16.20 -9.97
CA TYR A 48 -8.02 -16.89 -11.11
C TYR A 48 -7.16 -16.74 -12.38
N PHE A 49 -7.50 -17.50 -13.42
CA PHE A 49 -6.91 -17.34 -14.74
C PHE A 49 -7.82 -16.43 -15.58
N MET A 50 -7.24 -15.45 -16.27
CA MET A 50 -7.93 -14.61 -17.24
C MET A 50 -7.20 -14.58 -18.57
N SER A 51 -7.93 -14.47 -19.68
CA SER A 51 -7.36 -14.55 -21.04
C SER A 51 -6.16 -13.62 -21.23
N GLY A 52 -6.32 -12.32 -20.94
CA GLY A 52 -5.24 -11.34 -21.12
C GLY A 52 -4.14 -11.42 -20.06
N GLY A 53 -4.52 -11.39 -18.78
CA GLY A 53 -3.61 -11.31 -17.63
C GLY A 53 -3.01 -12.65 -17.17
N GLY A 54 -3.45 -13.76 -17.74
CA GLY A 54 -3.01 -15.10 -17.36
C GLY A 54 -3.44 -15.46 -15.94
N ASN A 55 -2.58 -16.18 -15.23
CA ASN A 55 -2.77 -16.41 -13.81
C ASN A 55 -2.57 -15.11 -13.03
N THR A 56 -3.65 -14.65 -12.41
CA THR A 56 -3.72 -13.38 -11.70
C THR A 56 -4.06 -13.58 -10.23
N ILE A 57 -3.39 -12.85 -9.36
CA ILE A 57 -3.74 -12.69 -7.94
C ILE A 57 -4.02 -11.21 -7.68
N ALA A 58 -5.03 -10.92 -6.85
CA ALA A 58 -5.24 -9.59 -6.29
C ALA A 58 -5.36 -9.66 -4.76
N ILE A 59 -4.69 -8.75 -4.08
CA ILE A 59 -4.65 -8.66 -2.62
C ILE A 59 -5.15 -7.29 -2.19
N ARG A 60 -6.06 -7.26 -1.22
CA ARG A 60 -6.48 -6.04 -0.52
C ARG A 60 -5.64 -5.88 0.75
N HIS A 61 -5.08 -4.71 0.94
CA HIS A 61 -4.27 -4.34 2.10
C HIS A 61 -5.08 -3.41 2.99
N GLU A 62 -5.27 -3.79 4.25
CA GLU A 62 -6.13 -3.06 5.19
C GLU A 62 -5.31 -2.09 6.07
N GLY A 63 -5.62 -0.79 6.01
CA GLY A 63 -4.97 0.30 6.76
C GLY A 63 -5.75 1.63 6.65
N ALA A 64 -5.12 2.78 6.92
CA ALA A 64 -5.74 4.13 6.81
C ALA A 64 -6.21 4.47 5.39
N HIS A 65 -5.64 3.81 4.38
CA HIS A 65 -6.09 3.79 2.99
C HIS A 65 -6.20 2.34 2.51
N TRP A 66 -7.12 2.04 1.60
CA TRP A 66 -7.28 0.70 1.03
C TRP A 66 -6.45 0.57 -0.25
N TYR A 67 -5.23 0.06 -0.11
CA TYR A 67 -4.47 -0.34 -1.28
C TYR A 67 -4.93 -1.71 -1.76
N GLN A 68 -4.97 -1.88 -3.08
CA GLN A 68 -5.09 -3.17 -3.73
C GLN A 68 -3.89 -3.37 -4.63
N THR A 69 -3.29 -4.55 -4.57
CA THR A 69 -2.22 -4.94 -5.48
C THR A 69 -2.67 -6.08 -6.39
N ARG A 70 -2.15 -6.11 -7.62
CA ARG A 70 -2.40 -7.21 -8.56
C ARG A 70 -1.10 -7.73 -9.15
N TYR A 71 -1.06 -9.04 -9.35
CA TYR A 71 0.09 -9.82 -9.79
C TYR A 71 -0.35 -10.68 -10.96
N LEU A 72 0.06 -10.32 -12.16
CA LEU A 72 -0.39 -10.94 -13.41
C LEU A 72 0.73 -11.77 -14.04
N HIS A 73 0.36 -12.54 -15.07
CA HIS A 73 1.23 -13.37 -15.90
C HIS A 73 1.96 -14.49 -15.15
N LEU A 74 1.47 -14.87 -13.97
CA LEU A 74 2.13 -15.86 -13.12
C LEU A 74 2.20 -17.23 -13.79
N HIS A 75 3.25 -17.99 -13.50
CA HIS A 75 3.29 -19.40 -13.88
C HIS A 75 2.34 -20.21 -12.99
N GLU A 76 2.36 -19.93 -11.69
CA GLU A 76 1.64 -20.67 -10.66
C GLU A 76 1.07 -19.70 -9.61
N ARG A 77 -0.17 -19.95 -9.17
CA ARG A 77 -0.81 -19.25 -8.05
C ARG A 77 -0.79 -20.16 -6.82
N ARG A 78 -0.25 -19.68 -5.71
CA ARG A 78 -0.09 -20.45 -4.45
C ARG A 78 -1.06 -20.05 -3.34
N VAL A 79 -1.96 -19.13 -3.65
CA VAL A 79 -2.98 -18.63 -2.72
C VAL A 79 -4.34 -18.61 -3.39
N LYS A 80 -5.38 -18.70 -2.56
CA LYS A 80 -6.79 -18.74 -2.93
C LYS A 80 -7.51 -17.53 -2.35
N VAL A 81 -8.67 -17.21 -2.92
CA VAL A 81 -9.53 -16.13 -2.40
C VAL A 81 -9.89 -16.41 -0.94
N GLY A 82 -9.75 -15.40 -0.09
CA GLY A 82 -9.98 -15.48 1.35
C GLY A 82 -8.72 -15.72 2.18
N ASP A 83 -7.60 -16.13 1.57
CA ASP A 83 -6.34 -16.34 2.30
C ASP A 83 -5.83 -15.01 2.89
N ILE A 84 -5.41 -15.06 4.16
CA ILE A 84 -4.65 -13.97 4.80
C ILE A 84 -3.19 -14.19 4.46
N VAL A 85 -2.54 -13.17 3.91
CA VAL A 85 -1.13 -13.19 3.54
C VAL A 85 -0.34 -12.20 4.39
N ARG A 86 0.92 -12.53 4.65
CA ARG A 86 1.88 -11.64 5.31
C ARG A 86 2.81 -10.99 4.30
N LYS A 87 3.29 -9.78 4.63
CA LYS A 87 4.34 -9.07 3.90
C LYS A 87 5.51 -10.01 3.58
N GLY A 88 5.88 -10.11 2.30
CA GLY A 88 6.98 -10.96 1.83
C GLY A 88 6.65 -12.45 1.68
N GLN A 89 5.45 -12.90 2.04
CA GLN A 89 5.00 -14.28 1.82
C GLN A 89 4.98 -14.60 0.32
N ILE A 90 5.48 -15.78 -0.07
CA ILE A 90 5.39 -16.24 -1.46
C ILE A 90 3.92 -16.55 -1.78
N ILE A 91 3.38 -15.88 -2.80
CA ILE A 91 1.98 -16.01 -3.24
C ILE A 91 1.85 -16.70 -4.60
N GLY A 92 2.96 -16.83 -5.33
CA GLY A 92 3.00 -17.48 -6.64
C GLY A 92 4.40 -17.53 -7.20
N LEU A 93 4.51 -18.00 -8.44
CA LEU A 93 5.75 -17.99 -9.22
C LEU A 93 5.57 -17.12 -10.46
N GLY A 94 6.61 -16.35 -10.80
CA GLY A 94 6.65 -15.53 -12.01
C GLY A 94 6.49 -16.40 -13.25
N GLY A 95 5.93 -15.86 -14.32
CA GLY A 95 5.68 -16.62 -15.53
C GLY A 95 5.55 -15.77 -16.77
N ASN A 96 4.82 -16.32 -17.73
CA ASN A 96 4.50 -15.72 -19.03
C ASN A 96 3.11 -16.16 -19.49
N THR A 97 2.14 -16.24 -18.57
CA THR A 97 0.78 -16.70 -18.91
C THR A 97 -0.10 -15.54 -19.37
N GLY A 98 -1.13 -15.85 -20.17
CA GLY A 98 -2.06 -14.86 -20.71
C GLY A 98 -1.64 -14.32 -22.07
N SER A 99 -2.62 -13.92 -22.88
CA SER A 99 -2.44 -13.54 -24.28
C SER A 99 -1.81 -12.16 -24.47
N LEU A 100 -1.79 -11.32 -23.43
CA LEU A 100 -1.18 -9.99 -23.48
C LEU A 100 0.29 -9.99 -23.01
N SER A 101 0.80 -11.14 -22.54
CA SER A 101 2.20 -11.29 -22.17
C SER A 101 3.03 -11.68 -23.39
N THR A 102 4.08 -10.92 -23.67
CA THR A 102 5.00 -11.18 -24.80
C THR A 102 6.29 -11.89 -24.40
N GLY A 103 6.56 -12.02 -23.10
CA GLY A 103 7.73 -12.72 -22.56
C GLY A 103 7.70 -12.80 -21.03
N PRO A 104 8.57 -13.58 -20.37
CA PRO A 104 8.51 -13.77 -18.92
C PRO A 104 8.75 -12.48 -18.13
N HIS A 105 7.73 -12.04 -17.39
CA HIS A 105 7.76 -10.86 -16.51
C HIS A 105 6.62 -10.93 -15.48
N LEU A 106 6.73 -10.08 -14.45
CA LEU A 106 5.64 -9.80 -13.53
C LEU A 106 5.04 -8.46 -13.95
N HIS A 107 3.76 -8.45 -14.32
CA HIS A 107 2.99 -7.22 -14.39
C HIS A 107 2.38 -6.96 -13.00
N PHE A 108 2.82 -5.88 -12.37
CA PHE A 108 2.45 -5.51 -11.01
C PHE A 108 1.72 -4.17 -11.00
N GLU A 109 0.50 -4.19 -10.46
CA GLU A 109 -0.37 -3.01 -10.40
C GLU A 109 -0.66 -2.65 -8.95
N VAL A 110 -0.78 -1.35 -8.68
CA VAL A 110 -1.22 -0.81 -7.40
C VAL A 110 -2.43 0.07 -7.64
N LEU A 111 -3.47 -0.11 -6.86
CA LEU A 111 -4.68 0.69 -6.88
C LEU A 111 -4.92 1.29 -5.50
N LEU A 112 -5.41 2.52 -5.46
CA LEU A 112 -5.93 3.15 -4.25
C LEU A 112 -7.46 3.13 -4.30
N ILE A 113 -8.02 2.12 -3.64
CA ILE A 113 -9.44 1.84 -3.64
C ILE A 113 -10.12 2.67 -2.52
N PRO A 114 -11.34 3.19 -2.74
CA PRO A 114 -12.10 3.87 -1.69
C PRO A 114 -12.46 2.94 -0.52
N ILE A 115 -12.48 3.51 0.69
CA ILE A 115 -12.98 2.80 1.88
C ILE A 115 -14.44 2.41 1.64
N GLY A 116 -14.77 1.15 1.91
CA GLY A 116 -16.10 0.56 1.71
C GLY A 116 -16.36 -0.02 0.31
N TYR A 117 -15.39 0.02 -0.62
CA TYR A 117 -15.52 -0.66 -1.92
C TYR A 117 -15.54 -2.18 -1.74
N LYS A 118 -16.70 -2.81 -2.01
CA LYS A 118 -16.92 -4.25 -1.74
C LYS A 118 -16.75 -5.14 -2.97
N THR A 119 -16.67 -4.56 -4.16
CA THR A 119 -16.55 -5.31 -5.43
C THR A 119 -15.08 -5.40 -5.84
N TYR A 120 -14.73 -6.39 -6.65
CA TYR A 120 -13.45 -6.44 -7.35
C TYR A 120 -13.75 -6.47 -8.85
N SER A 121 -13.17 -5.53 -9.60
CA SER A 121 -13.23 -5.54 -11.06
C SER A 121 -11.84 -5.41 -11.65
N TYR A 122 -11.58 -6.16 -12.73
CA TYR A 122 -10.34 -6.01 -13.47
C TYR A 122 -10.16 -4.60 -14.04
N TRP A 123 -11.25 -3.91 -14.38
CA TRP A 123 -11.18 -2.58 -14.97
C TRP A 123 -10.97 -1.45 -13.96
N ASP A 124 -10.93 -1.76 -12.65
CA ASP A 124 -10.73 -0.78 -11.59
C ASP A 124 -9.42 0.00 -11.72
N VAL A 125 -8.40 -0.55 -12.38
CA VAL A 125 -7.14 0.18 -12.66
C VAL A 125 -7.34 1.44 -13.49
N SER A 126 -8.33 1.49 -14.37
CA SER A 126 -8.63 2.69 -15.15
C SER A 126 -9.06 3.88 -14.29
N LYS A 127 -9.60 3.60 -13.10
CA LYS A 127 -10.15 4.60 -12.17
C LYS A 127 -9.21 4.85 -11.00
N PHE A 128 -8.66 3.78 -10.44
CA PHE A 128 -7.94 3.78 -9.17
C PHE A 128 -6.46 3.43 -9.30
N GLY A 129 -6.00 3.13 -10.51
CA GLY A 129 -4.63 2.73 -10.79
C GLY A 129 -3.63 3.83 -10.46
N LEU A 130 -2.59 3.46 -9.73
CA LEU A 130 -1.48 4.30 -9.34
C LEU A 130 -0.22 3.82 -10.03
N ASP A 131 0.71 4.75 -10.26
CA ASP A 131 2.08 4.40 -10.66
C ASP A 131 2.78 3.66 -9.51
N PRO A 132 3.06 2.35 -9.64
CA PRO A 132 3.70 1.59 -8.58
C PRO A 132 5.04 2.19 -8.15
N LEU A 133 5.81 2.78 -9.08
CA LEU A 133 7.12 3.38 -8.78
C LEU A 133 7.03 4.58 -7.83
N LYS A 134 5.85 5.20 -7.71
CA LYS A 134 5.63 6.35 -6.83
C LYS A 134 5.15 5.96 -5.44
N VAL A 135 4.57 4.77 -5.26
CA VAL A 135 3.81 4.43 -4.04
C VAL A 135 4.30 3.21 -3.29
N THR A 136 5.08 2.34 -3.94
CA THR A 136 5.67 1.16 -3.27
C THR A 136 7.10 1.40 -2.77
N PHE A 137 7.61 2.62 -2.96
CA PHE A 137 8.98 2.99 -2.66
C PHE A 137 10.02 2.12 -3.41
N PHE A 138 9.71 1.68 -4.65
CA PHE A 138 10.70 1.05 -5.54
C PHE A 138 11.92 1.98 -5.68
N THR A 139 13.08 1.48 -5.25
CA THR A 139 14.30 2.27 -5.13
C THR A 139 15.06 2.19 -6.43
N GLU A 140 14.93 3.25 -7.20
CA GLU A 140 15.53 3.45 -8.52
C GLU A 140 15.07 2.43 -9.55
N VAL A 141 14.39 2.93 -10.57
CA VAL A 141 14.37 2.22 -11.82
C VAL A 141 14.88 3.16 -12.89
N THR A 142 16.18 3.06 -13.14
CA THR A 142 16.81 3.51 -14.36
C THR A 142 17.38 2.28 -15.08
N GLY A 143 17.48 2.32 -16.41
CA GLY A 143 17.66 1.15 -17.27
C GLY A 143 18.81 0.17 -16.93
N THR A 144 18.68 -1.04 -17.49
CA THR A 144 19.65 -2.16 -17.60
C THR A 144 20.67 -2.33 -16.47
N GLY A 145 20.37 -3.23 -15.53
CA GLY A 145 21.31 -3.75 -14.54
C GLY A 145 20.57 -4.28 -13.32
N VAL A 146 21.08 -5.32 -12.68
CA VAL A 146 20.53 -5.94 -11.46
C VAL A 146 20.32 -4.87 -10.38
N GLN A 147 19.11 -4.71 -9.83
CA GLN A 147 18.85 -3.73 -8.76
C GLN A 147 18.37 -4.44 -7.50
N LYS A 148 19.11 -4.22 -6.42
CA LYS A 148 18.78 -4.72 -5.09
C LYS A 148 17.72 -3.80 -4.51
N MET A 149 16.49 -4.31 -4.47
CA MET A 149 15.35 -3.69 -3.80
C MET A 149 15.66 -3.49 -2.31
N THR A 150 16.13 -2.31 -1.94
CA THR A 150 16.44 -1.96 -0.56
C THR A 150 15.33 -1.04 -0.06
N GLU A 151 14.84 -1.19 1.18
CA GLU A 151 13.83 -0.28 1.72
C GLU A 151 14.40 1.16 1.81
N LEU A 152 14.06 2.07 0.88
CA LEU A 152 14.43 3.50 1.01
C LEU A 152 13.46 4.17 1.99
N PHE A 153 13.80 4.09 3.26
CA PHE A 153 13.19 4.91 4.30
C PHE A 153 13.22 6.41 3.96
N ASP A 154 14.18 6.85 3.15
CA ASP A 154 14.42 8.25 2.81
C ASP A 154 13.30 8.92 2.00
N LYS A 155 12.40 8.14 1.38
CA LYS A 155 11.26 8.65 0.59
C LYS A 155 9.93 8.67 1.35
N LEU A 156 9.88 8.12 2.57
CA LEU A 156 8.67 8.18 3.40
C LEU A 156 8.36 9.65 3.80
N PRO A 157 7.08 10.00 3.99
CA PRO A 157 6.73 11.34 4.45
C PRO A 157 7.37 11.64 5.80
N LEU A 158 7.66 12.91 6.03
CA LEU A 158 8.21 13.36 7.31
C LEU A 158 7.09 13.59 8.32
N ALA A 159 7.14 12.90 9.45
CA ALA A 159 6.41 13.19 10.66
C ALA A 159 7.22 14.18 11.51
N ILE A 160 6.80 15.43 11.48
CA ILE A 160 7.38 16.54 12.22
C ILE A 160 6.62 16.65 13.55
N PRO A 161 7.30 16.80 14.69
CA PRO A 161 6.60 16.95 15.95
C PRO A 161 5.92 18.32 16.04
N LYS A 162 4.66 18.34 16.47
CA LYS A 162 3.93 19.60 16.79
C LYS A 162 4.53 20.32 18.00
N PHE A 163 5.21 19.57 18.87
CA PHE A 163 5.87 20.06 20.09
C PHE A 163 7.26 19.44 20.21
N SER A 164 8.25 20.19 20.69
CA SER A 164 9.65 19.70 20.78
C SER A 164 9.85 18.50 21.70
N ASN A 165 8.87 18.16 22.54
CA ASN A 165 8.93 17.11 23.55
C ASN A 165 8.13 15.83 23.20
N VAL A 166 7.74 15.62 21.94
CA VAL A 166 7.09 14.37 21.53
C VAL A 166 8.05 13.21 21.68
N ARG A 167 7.72 12.22 22.53
CA ARG A 167 8.60 11.08 22.83
C ARG A 167 8.53 9.98 21.78
N ILE A 168 9.70 9.43 21.47
CA ILE A 168 9.88 8.21 20.69
C ILE A 168 9.94 7.01 21.64
N ARG A 169 9.37 5.89 21.21
CA ARG A 169 9.34 4.63 21.96
C ARG A 169 9.65 3.41 21.11
N SER A 170 10.20 2.36 21.70
CA SER A 170 10.45 1.07 21.01
C SER A 170 9.19 0.25 20.79
N THR A 171 8.12 0.50 21.56
CA THR A 171 6.80 -0.10 21.40
C THR A 171 5.71 0.96 21.57
N PRO A 172 4.52 0.77 20.97
CA PRO A 172 3.42 1.74 21.04
C PRO A 172 2.67 1.67 22.38
N ALA A 173 3.35 1.98 23.49
CA ALA A 173 2.78 1.97 24.84
C ALA A 173 3.44 3.04 25.74
N LEU A 174 2.76 3.52 26.79
CA LEU A 174 3.25 4.54 27.72
C LEU A 174 4.17 4.00 28.83
N LEU A 175 4.92 2.92 28.57
CA LEU A 175 5.84 2.34 29.55
C LEU A 175 7.08 3.21 29.75
N ALA A 176 7.60 3.38 30.97
CA ALA A 176 8.83 4.16 31.17
C ALA A 176 10.04 3.53 30.48
N THR A 177 10.08 2.19 30.41
CA THR A 177 11.19 1.37 29.91
C THR A 177 11.37 1.41 28.40
N ASN A 178 10.37 1.86 27.63
CA ASN A 178 10.42 1.83 26.17
C ASN A 178 10.79 3.18 25.56
N GLN A 179 11.15 4.18 26.36
CA GLN A 179 11.48 5.52 25.87
C GLN A 179 12.87 5.56 25.23
N LEU A 180 12.95 6.10 24.02
CA LEU A 180 14.20 6.14 23.24
C LEU A 180 14.71 7.58 23.01
N GLY A 181 13.89 8.59 23.30
CA GLY A 181 14.23 9.99 23.10
C GLY A 181 13.03 10.80 22.62
N HIS A 182 13.30 11.84 21.82
CA HIS A 182 12.28 12.72 21.24
C HIS A 182 12.34 12.68 19.72
N VAL A 183 11.19 12.93 19.07
CA VAL A 183 11.11 13.12 17.63
C VAL A 183 11.91 14.39 17.27
N PRO A 184 12.93 14.33 16.39
CA PRO A 184 13.68 15.51 15.97
C PRO A 184 12.79 16.54 15.28
N MET A 185 13.17 17.82 15.32
CA MET A 185 12.41 18.90 14.66
C MET A 185 12.39 18.77 13.13
N GLU A 186 13.43 18.16 12.54
CA GLU A 186 13.46 17.78 11.12
C GLU A 186 12.49 16.63 10.78
N GLY A 187 11.92 15.99 11.80
CA GLY A 187 10.97 14.90 11.72
C GLY A 187 11.60 13.53 11.53
N LEU A 188 10.77 12.49 11.65
CA LEU A 188 11.13 11.11 11.30
C LEU A 188 10.29 10.60 10.16
N ARG A 189 10.74 9.53 9.52
CA ARG A 189 10.06 8.92 8.38
C ARG A 189 8.84 8.15 8.84
N PHE A 190 7.65 8.59 8.42
CA PHE A 190 6.36 8.03 8.79
C PHE A 190 5.99 6.81 7.95
N VAL A 191 5.59 5.72 8.60
CA VAL A 191 5.24 4.46 7.96
C VAL A 191 3.73 4.22 7.98
N SER A 192 3.12 4.25 9.16
CA SER A 192 1.71 3.89 9.37
C SER A 192 1.24 4.32 10.77
N VAL A 193 -0.04 4.09 11.07
CA VAL A 193 -0.63 4.27 12.41
C VAL A 193 -1.19 2.95 12.91
N THR A 194 -1.13 2.69 14.22
CA THR A 194 -1.82 1.55 14.83
C THR A 194 -3.32 1.60 14.56
N LYS A 195 -3.92 0.42 14.28
CA LYS A 195 -5.37 0.31 14.05
C LYS A 195 -6.17 0.60 15.31
N GLU A 196 -5.65 0.19 16.46
CA GLU A 196 -6.28 0.35 17.76
C GLU A 196 -5.59 1.43 18.60
N LEU A 197 -6.34 1.96 19.56
CA LEU A 197 -5.81 2.82 20.60
C LEU A 197 -5.08 1.97 21.63
N ILE A 198 -3.84 2.35 21.93
CA ILE A 198 -3.05 1.75 23.00
C ILE A 198 -2.73 2.86 24.00
N ASP A 199 -3.09 2.65 25.26
CA ASP A 199 -3.02 3.67 26.32
C ASP A 199 -3.74 4.99 25.97
N GLY A 200 -4.82 4.90 25.18
CA GLY A 200 -5.60 6.06 24.75
C GLY A 200 -5.05 6.81 23.54
N TYR A 201 -3.95 6.34 22.93
CA TYR A 201 -3.34 6.99 21.76
C TYR A 201 -3.35 6.07 20.53
N GLN A 202 -3.55 6.69 19.37
CA GLN A 202 -3.07 6.12 18.11
C GLN A 202 -1.57 6.36 17.99
N TRP A 203 -0.82 5.34 17.58
CA TRP A 203 0.63 5.40 17.52
C TRP A 203 1.12 5.40 16.09
N ALA A 204 1.90 6.42 15.74
CA ALA A 204 2.63 6.46 14.49
C ALA A 204 3.83 5.51 14.56
N LYS A 205 3.94 4.59 13.60
CA LYS A 205 5.18 3.85 13.32
C LYS A 205 6.07 4.75 12.48
N LEU A 206 7.27 5.02 12.96
CA LEU A 206 8.29 5.88 12.37
C LEU A 206 9.59 5.09 12.17
N ILE A 207 10.50 5.63 11.37
CA ILE A 207 11.85 5.08 11.19
C ILE A 207 12.90 6.07 11.69
N GLN A 208 13.76 5.58 12.57
CA GLN A 208 14.93 6.28 13.08
C GLN A 208 16.15 5.36 12.88
N ASN A 209 17.15 5.82 12.13
CA ASN A 209 18.38 5.06 11.84
C ASN A 209 18.11 3.62 11.32
N GLY A 210 17.08 3.47 10.46
CA GLY A 210 16.69 2.17 9.91
C GLY A 210 15.93 1.25 10.87
N GLN A 211 15.60 1.72 12.08
CA GLN A 211 14.82 0.97 13.06
C GLN A 211 13.42 1.54 13.23
N GLU A 212 12.46 0.66 13.48
CA GLU A 212 11.08 1.04 13.78
C GLU A 212 10.98 1.61 15.20
N VAL A 213 10.32 2.76 15.30
CA VAL A 213 10.03 3.43 16.56
C VAL A 213 8.62 4.03 16.54
N TYR A 214 8.11 4.43 17.69
CA TYR A 214 6.72 4.84 17.86
C TYR A 214 6.58 6.18 18.56
N ALA A 215 5.62 6.99 18.11
CA ALA A 215 5.23 8.22 18.78
C ALA A 215 3.71 8.43 18.70
N ALA A 216 3.12 9.18 19.64
CA ALA A 216 1.70 9.48 19.61
C ALA A 216 1.34 10.29 18.34
N TYR A 217 0.50 9.72 17.49
CA TYR A 217 0.26 10.22 16.14
C TYR A 217 -0.36 11.61 16.11
N ASN A 218 -1.31 11.88 17.00
CA ASN A 218 -2.00 13.18 17.10
C ASN A 218 -1.06 14.35 17.42
N LEU A 219 0.15 14.08 17.90
CA LEU A 219 1.19 15.06 18.20
C LEU A 219 2.16 15.33 17.04
N LEU A 220 1.90 14.76 15.86
CA LEU A 220 2.75 14.88 14.68
C LEU A 220 2.01 15.62 13.55
N ASP A 221 2.76 16.39 12.77
CA ASP A 221 2.37 16.91 11.46
C ASP A 221 3.07 16.07 10.38
N VAL A 222 2.30 15.43 9.50
CA VAL A 222 2.84 14.52 8.48
C VAL A 222 2.80 15.22 7.13
N LYS A 223 3.97 15.66 6.64
CA LYS A 223 4.08 16.36 5.35
C LYS A 223 4.13 15.37 4.20
N GLU A 224 3.00 15.26 3.52
CA GLU A 224 2.79 14.38 2.38
C GLU A 224 3.25 15.02 1.06
N ASN A 225 4.54 14.99 0.73
CA ASN A 225 5.02 15.50 -0.57
C ASN A 225 4.79 14.54 -1.76
N ILE A 226 4.25 13.33 -1.53
CA ILE A 226 3.95 12.34 -2.59
C ILE A 226 2.46 12.01 -2.65
N VAL A 227 1.75 12.08 -1.52
CA VAL A 227 0.34 11.67 -1.41
C VAL A 227 -0.61 12.80 -1.83
N THR A 228 -0.30 14.07 -1.56
CA THR A 228 -1.13 15.23 -1.96
C THR A 228 -1.44 15.27 -3.46
N LYS A 229 -0.45 14.98 -4.33
CA LYS A 229 -0.65 14.97 -5.79
C LYS A 229 -1.45 13.76 -6.30
N LEU A 230 -1.61 12.72 -5.48
CA LEU A 230 -2.46 11.55 -5.74
C LEU A 230 -3.89 11.78 -5.23
N VAL A 231 -4.04 12.47 -4.09
CA VAL A 231 -5.32 12.79 -3.43
C VAL A 231 -6.14 13.80 -4.25
N GLU A 232 -5.51 14.74 -4.98
CA GLU A 232 -6.21 15.64 -5.92
C GLU A 232 -6.96 14.89 -7.03
N LYS A 233 -6.64 13.62 -7.29
CA LYS A 233 -7.34 12.79 -8.30
C LYS A 233 -8.48 11.95 -7.71
N ILE A 234 -8.63 11.93 -6.39
CA ILE A 234 -9.67 11.20 -5.65
C ILE A 234 -10.50 12.22 -4.88
N VAL A 235 -11.33 12.95 -5.59
CA VAL A 235 -12.43 13.73 -5.01
C VAL A 235 -13.73 13.23 -5.65
N GLU A 236 -14.78 13.15 -4.83
CA GLU A 236 -16.16 12.62 -5.00
C GLU A 236 -16.34 11.12 -4.69
N VAL A 237 -17.19 10.68 -3.74
CA VAL A 237 -18.39 11.29 -3.09
C VAL A 237 -18.47 10.83 -1.62
N GLU A 238 -18.64 11.75 -0.66
CA GLU A 238 -19.16 11.41 0.68
C GLU A 238 -20.61 10.94 0.53
N LYS A 239 -20.91 9.70 0.93
CA LYS A 239 -22.29 9.23 0.97
C LYS A 239 -23.09 10.07 1.97
N PRO A 240 -24.33 10.48 1.65
CA PRO A 240 -25.21 11.05 2.65
C PRO A 240 -25.44 10.00 3.76
N ILE A 241 -25.21 10.43 4.99
CA ILE A 241 -25.48 9.62 6.18
C ILE A 241 -26.90 9.94 6.62
N ASN A 242 -27.84 9.04 6.36
CA ASN A 242 -29.14 9.05 7.03
C ASN A 242 -28.97 8.31 8.37
N VAL A 243 -28.69 9.02 9.45
CA VAL A 243 -28.78 8.46 10.80
C VAL A 243 -30.11 8.89 11.40
N THR A 244 -30.95 7.90 11.74
CA THR A 244 -32.08 8.08 12.64
C THR A 244 -31.66 7.60 14.01
N LEU A 245 -31.61 8.50 14.99
CA LEU A 245 -31.46 8.14 16.39
C LEU A 245 -32.84 8.22 17.04
N SER A 246 -33.17 7.20 17.84
CA SER A 246 -34.39 7.15 18.65
C SER A 246 -34.00 6.97 20.11
N GLN A 247 -34.50 7.87 20.96
CA GLN A 247 -34.46 7.74 22.40
C GLN A 247 -35.77 8.31 22.97
N ASP A 248 -36.41 7.57 23.87
CA ASP A 248 -37.64 7.95 24.58
C ASP A 248 -38.81 8.41 23.68
N GLY A 249 -39.01 7.73 22.54
CA GLY A 249 -40.18 7.94 21.67
C GLY A 249 -40.09 9.15 20.72
N VAL A 250 -38.96 9.86 20.70
CA VAL A 250 -38.70 10.95 19.76
C VAL A 250 -37.65 10.51 18.73
N SER A 251 -37.99 10.63 17.44
CA SER A 251 -37.06 10.39 16.33
C SER A 251 -36.56 11.72 15.78
N VAL A 252 -35.25 11.90 15.75
CA VAL A 252 -34.60 13.06 15.11
C VAL A 252 -33.90 12.59 13.85
N THR A 253 -34.30 13.14 12.70
CA THR A 253 -33.64 12.92 11.42
C THR A 253 -32.71 14.10 11.16
N ILE A 254 -31.40 13.85 11.19
CA ILE A 254 -30.41 14.86 10.81
C ILE A 254 -30.19 14.74 9.30
N VAL A 255 -30.72 15.70 8.55
CA VAL A 255 -30.43 15.84 7.12
C VAL A 255 -29.39 16.94 6.97
N LYS A 256 -28.18 16.59 6.53
CA LYS A 256 -27.16 17.59 6.15
C LYS A 256 -27.35 17.92 4.67
N GLU A 257 -27.99 19.05 4.37
CA GLU A 257 -28.00 19.60 3.01
C GLU A 257 -26.65 20.21 2.69
N VAL A 258 -26.14 19.92 1.49
CA VAL A 258 -24.89 20.49 0.97
C VAL A 258 -25.24 21.68 0.07
N LEU A 259 -24.73 22.86 0.42
CA LEU A 259 -24.80 24.04 -0.44
C LEU A 259 -23.74 23.94 -1.55
N LYS A 260 -24.18 24.30 -2.77
CA LYS A 260 -23.48 24.13 -4.07
C LYS A 260 -22.13 24.79 -4.16
#